data_AF-A0A1F9NNE2-F1
#
_entry.id   AF-A0A1F9NNE2-F1
#
_cell.length_a   1.000
_cell.length_b   1.000
_cell.length_c   1.000
_cell.angle_alpha   90.00
_cell.angle_beta   90.00
_cell.angle_gamma   90.00
#
_symmetry.space_group_name_H-M   'P 1'
#
loop_
_entity.id
_entity.type
_entity.pdbx_description
1 polymer ?
#
loop_
_entity_poly.entity_id
_entity_poly.type
_entity_poly.pdbx_seq_one_letter_code
_entity_poly.pdbx_strand_id
1 'polypeptide(L)'
;MSIFVNSQTRVLVQGITGKEGQFHTQQCIAYGTKVVAGVTPGKGGMKMDAVPVFNTVKEAKDNTGANAAMILVPPPFAADAILEAVDAGIEVVVCITEGVPVTDMLKVKNYLASKNTRLIGPNCPGIITPGECKIGIMPGAIHTPGGPVGVVSRSGTLTYEVVHQLTQVGLGQTTCVGIGGDPVNGTGFIDCLKAFNADPATEAVVMVGEIGGNAEEEASAWIKANMKKPVVGFIAGLTAPPGRRMGHAGAIVSGGQGTAAAKIEAMQQCGLYVCQDLGSLGRLCKEVFS
;
A
#
# COMPACT_ATOMS: atom_id res chain seq x y z
N MET A 1 15.80 7.18 -6.44
CA MET A 1 14.72 8.02 -5.87
C MET A 1 13.45 7.20 -5.93
N SER A 2 12.59 7.33 -4.93
CA SER A 2 11.41 6.50 -4.69
C SER A 2 10.44 7.28 -3.78
N ILE A 3 9.22 6.78 -3.61
CA ILE A 3 8.26 7.39 -2.67
C ILE A 3 8.17 6.60 -1.37
N PHE A 4 8.10 7.33 -0.24
CA PHE A 4 7.83 6.85 1.13
C PHE A 4 8.86 5.91 1.76
N VAL A 5 9.46 4.97 1.03
CA VAL A 5 10.48 4.03 1.55
C VAL A 5 11.66 3.91 0.60
N ASN A 6 12.85 3.60 1.14
CA ASN A 6 14.09 3.43 0.38
C ASN A 6 15.10 2.60 1.18
N SER A 7 16.31 2.43 0.65
CA SER A 7 17.41 1.68 1.28
C SER A 7 17.88 2.22 2.65
N GLN A 8 17.49 3.44 3.04
CA GLN A 8 17.79 4.02 4.36
C GLN A 8 16.66 3.81 5.39
N THR A 9 15.50 3.32 4.95
CA THR A 9 14.37 3.00 5.83
C THR A 9 14.75 1.91 6.82
N ARG A 10 14.52 2.16 8.11
CA ARG A 10 14.77 1.23 9.22
C ARG A 10 13.43 0.82 9.82
N VAL A 11 13.09 -0.45 9.66
CA VAL A 11 11.75 -0.98 9.94
C VAL A 11 11.73 -1.64 11.31
N LEU A 12 10.76 -1.27 12.15
CA LEU A 12 10.32 -2.08 13.28
C LEU A 12 9.09 -2.91 12.93
N VAL A 13 8.90 -4.07 13.57
CA VAL A 13 7.74 -4.94 13.33
C VAL A 13 6.91 -5.11 14.60
N GLN A 14 5.68 -4.61 14.60
CA GLN A 14 4.72 -4.85 15.68
C GLN A 14 4.01 -6.19 15.44
N GLY A 15 4.06 -7.07 16.45
CA GLY A 15 3.61 -8.46 16.31
C GLY A 15 4.68 -9.42 15.77
N ILE A 16 5.97 -9.03 15.82
CA ILE A 16 7.08 -9.79 15.23
C ILE A 16 7.15 -11.26 15.69
N THR A 17 6.71 -11.57 16.91
CA THR A 17 6.82 -12.92 17.47
C THR A 17 5.62 -13.81 17.12
N GLY A 18 4.59 -13.27 16.46
CA GLY A 18 3.50 -14.07 15.90
C GLY A 18 3.95 -14.83 14.65
N LYS A 19 3.19 -15.85 14.23
CA LYS A 19 3.53 -16.69 13.06
C LYS A 19 3.75 -15.88 11.78
N GLU A 20 2.77 -15.05 11.42
CA GLU A 20 2.86 -14.18 10.23
C GLU A 20 3.92 -13.08 10.40
N GLY A 21 4.07 -12.58 11.63
CA GLY A 21 5.13 -11.64 12.03
C GLY A 21 6.52 -12.17 11.71
N GLN A 22 6.83 -13.38 12.18
CA GLN A 22 8.12 -14.04 11.93
C GLN A 22 8.33 -14.28 10.44
N PHE A 23 7.36 -14.92 9.78
CA PHE A 23 7.45 -15.28 8.37
C PHE A 23 7.73 -14.08 7.47
N HIS A 24 6.89 -13.04 7.56
CA HIS A 24 7.07 -11.87 6.69
C HIS A 24 8.28 -11.01 7.07
N THR A 25 8.70 -11.01 8.34
CA THR A 25 9.95 -10.34 8.72
C THR A 25 11.16 -11.02 8.09
N GLN A 26 11.23 -12.36 8.14
CA GLN A 26 12.30 -13.12 7.50
C GLN A 26 12.35 -12.87 5.99
N GLN A 27 11.19 -12.81 5.33
CA GLN A 27 11.12 -12.50 3.90
C GLN A 27 11.55 -11.05 3.60
N CYS A 28 11.22 -10.09 4.46
CA CYS A 28 11.69 -8.70 4.30
C CYS A 28 13.22 -8.61 4.48
N ILE A 29 13.79 -9.28 5.48
CA ILE A 29 15.24 -9.34 5.71
C ILE A 29 15.94 -10.02 4.52
N ALA A 30 15.43 -11.16 4.06
CA ALA A 30 15.96 -11.87 2.90
C ALA A 30 15.92 -11.04 1.62
N TYR A 31 14.95 -10.12 1.49
CA TYR A 31 14.88 -9.16 0.38
C TYR A 31 15.90 -8.02 0.49
N GLY A 32 16.47 -7.78 1.68
CA GLY A 32 17.41 -6.68 1.94
C GLY A 32 16.82 -5.52 2.76
N THR A 33 15.57 -5.62 3.22
CA THR A 33 14.97 -4.61 4.11
C THR A 33 15.72 -4.56 5.44
N LYS A 34 16.09 -3.37 5.90
CA LYS A 34 16.71 -3.14 7.22
C LYS A 34 15.67 -3.23 8.34
N VAL A 35 15.33 -4.46 8.76
CA VAL A 35 14.52 -4.68 9.96
C VAL A 35 15.42 -4.57 11.19
N VAL A 36 15.16 -3.57 12.03
CA VAL A 36 16.05 -3.22 13.16
C VAL A 36 15.46 -3.57 14.52
N ALA A 37 14.13 -3.73 14.62
CA ALA A 37 13.47 -4.01 15.88
C ALA A 37 12.18 -4.79 15.69
N GLY A 38 11.78 -5.47 16.75
CA GLY A 38 10.46 -6.06 16.90
C GLY A 38 9.77 -5.55 18.15
N VAL A 39 8.44 -5.51 18.13
CA VAL A 39 7.63 -5.15 19.30
C VAL A 39 6.63 -6.28 19.56
N THR A 40 6.66 -6.80 20.77
CA THR A 40 5.60 -7.66 21.31
C THR A 40 5.54 -7.42 22.82
N PRO A 41 4.46 -6.79 23.32
CA PRO A 41 4.30 -6.55 24.75
C PRO A 41 4.46 -7.82 25.58
N GLY A 42 5.25 -7.74 26.65
CA GLY A 42 5.59 -8.89 27.52
C GLY A 42 6.75 -9.75 27.02
N LYS A 43 7.34 -9.45 25.86
CA LYS A 43 8.49 -10.18 25.30
C LYS A 43 9.74 -9.29 25.07
N GLY A 44 9.77 -8.09 25.66
CA GLY A 44 10.97 -7.24 25.62
C GLY A 44 12.21 -7.96 26.18
N GLY A 45 13.36 -7.76 25.53
CA GLY A 45 14.62 -8.43 25.85
C GLY A 45 14.83 -9.76 25.11
N MET A 46 13.80 -10.31 24.46
CA MET A 46 13.95 -11.46 23.56
C MET A 46 14.54 -11.04 22.21
N LYS A 47 14.79 -12.04 21.36
CA LYS A 47 15.10 -11.84 19.94
C LYS A 47 14.17 -12.69 19.07
N MET A 48 13.81 -12.16 17.91
CA MET A 48 13.29 -12.95 16.79
C MET A 48 14.45 -13.12 15.80
N ASP A 49 15.00 -14.32 15.74
CA ASP A 49 16.31 -14.58 15.12
C ASP A 49 17.39 -13.61 15.66
N ALA A 50 17.90 -12.71 14.80
CA ALA A 50 18.87 -11.68 15.18
C ALA A 50 18.23 -10.34 15.60
N VAL A 51 16.93 -10.16 15.39
CA VAL A 51 16.22 -8.89 15.62
C VAL A 51 15.83 -8.74 17.09
N PRO A 52 16.26 -7.67 17.79
CA PRO A 52 15.88 -7.43 19.18
C PRO A 52 14.37 -7.14 19.31
N VAL A 53 13.73 -7.70 20.33
CA VAL A 53 12.32 -7.48 20.65
C VAL A 53 12.21 -6.58 21.87
N PHE A 54 11.33 -5.58 21.77
CA PHE A 54 11.03 -4.59 22.80
C PHE A 54 9.56 -4.70 23.24
N ASN A 55 9.24 -4.12 24.39
CA ASN A 55 7.87 -4.10 24.89
C ASN A 55 7.02 -3.02 24.23
N THR A 56 7.64 -1.89 23.84
CA THR A 56 6.95 -0.73 23.26
C THR A 56 7.64 -0.23 21.99
N VAL A 57 6.88 0.42 21.11
CA VAL A 57 7.40 1.07 19.90
C VAL A 57 8.35 2.21 20.26
N LYS A 58 8.03 3.00 21.30
CA LYS A 58 8.91 4.09 21.75
C LYS A 58 10.29 3.57 22.14
N GLU A 59 10.35 2.52 22.97
CA GLU A 59 11.60 1.89 23.37
C GLU A 59 12.37 1.35 22.16
N ALA A 60 11.69 0.64 21.25
CA ALA A 60 12.29 0.14 20.02
C ALA A 60 12.89 1.26 19.16
N LYS A 61 12.16 2.36 18.96
CA LYS A 61 12.61 3.52 18.20
C LYS A 61 13.82 4.19 18.86
N ASP A 62 13.74 4.48 20.16
CA ASP A 62 14.80 5.17 20.90
C ASP A 62 16.13 4.39 20.83
N ASN A 63 16.08 3.06 20.84
CA ASN A 63 17.27 2.20 20.79
C ASN A 63 17.81 1.93 19.36
N THR A 64 16.97 1.99 18.33
CA THR A 64 17.34 1.52 16.98
C THR A 64 17.24 2.58 15.89
N GLY A 65 16.65 3.74 16.23
CA GLY A 65 16.36 4.80 15.28
C GLY A 65 15.36 4.40 14.19
N ALA A 66 14.52 3.37 14.42
CA ALA A 66 13.49 2.95 13.46
C ALA A 66 12.61 4.14 13.03
N ASN A 67 12.38 4.27 11.72
CA ASN A 67 11.56 5.34 11.14
C ASN A 67 10.35 4.82 10.36
N ALA A 68 10.24 3.50 10.18
CA ALA A 68 9.05 2.86 9.65
C ALA A 68 8.58 1.69 10.54
N ALA A 69 7.29 1.37 10.48
CA ALA A 69 6.70 0.24 11.20
C ALA A 69 5.87 -0.65 10.28
N MET A 70 6.03 -1.97 10.40
CA MET A 70 5.12 -2.98 9.85
C MET A 70 4.24 -3.55 10.96
N ILE A 71 2.92 -3.55 10.77
CA ILE A 71 1.96 -4.06 11.74
C ILE A 71 1.36 -5.37 11.24
N LEU A 72 1.59 -6.44 12.01
CA LEU A 72 1.09 -7.80 11.80
C LEU A 72 0.38 -8.31 13.07
N VAL A 73 -0.39 -7.42 13.73
CA VAL A 73 -1.17 -7.75 14.93
C VAL A 73 -2.61 -8.10 14.56
N PRO A 74 -3.32 -8.91 15.37
CA PRO A 74 -4.73 -9.21 15.13
C PRO A 74 -5.63 -7.95 15.11
N PRO A 75 -6.80 -8.01 14.43
CA PRO A 75 -7.65 -6.84 14.20
C PRO A 75 -8.07 -6.06 15.45
N PRO A 76 -8.43 -6.70 16.58
CA PRO A 76 -8.79 -5.99 17.80
C PRO A 76 -7.70 -5.08 18.38
N PHE A 77 -6.43 -5.30 17.99
CA PHE A 77 -5.28 -4.56 18.49
C PHE A 77 -4.65 -3.64 17.45
N ALA A 78 -5.11 -3.70 16.20
CA ALA A 78 -4.48 -2.99 15.09
C ALA A 78 -4.56 -1.47 15.23
N ALA A 79 -5.72 -0.94 15.66
CA ALA A 79 -5.89 0.49 15.86
C ALA A 79 -4.95 1.03 16.95
N ASP A 80 -4.84 0.33 18.07
CA ASP A 80 -3.94 0.71 19.16
C ASP A 80 -2.47 0.65 18.73
N ALA A 81 -2.06 -0.41 18.01
CA ALA A 81 -0.71 -0.52 17.44
C ALA A 81 -0.39 0.59 16.43
N ILE A 82 -1.38 1.06 15.65
CA ILE A 82 -1.20 2.22 14.77
C ILE A 82 -0.97 3.48 15.61
N LEU A 83 -1.81 3.72 16.62
CA LEU A 83 -1.71 4.91 17.48
C LEU A 83 -0.36 4.93 18.23
N GLU A 84 0.09 3.78 18.75
CA GLU A 84 1.40 3.65 19.42
C GLU A 84 2.55 4.03 18.47
N ALA A 85 2.51 3.58 17.22
CA ALA A 85 3.51 3.93 16.22
C ALA A 85 3.50 5.42 15.87
N VAL A 86 2.32 6.01 15.73
CA VAL A 86 2.14 7.45 15.48
C VAL A 86 2.66 8.27 16.65
N ASP A 87 2.39 7.85 17.88
CA ASP A 87 2.84 8.55 19.10
C ASP A 87 4.33 8.45 19.36
N ALA A 88 4.95 7.32 19.01
CA ALA A 88 6.40 7.22 18.99
C ALA A 88 7.02 8.09 17.88
N GLY A 89 6.22 8.67 16.97
CA GLY A 89 6.68 9.50 15.87
C GLY A 89 7.35 8.68 14.76
N ILE A 90 6.84 7.48 14.47
CA ILE A 90 7.23 6.72 13.28
C ILE A 90 6.69 7.45 12.04
N GLU A 91 7.52 7.61 11.02
CA GLU A 91 7.20 8.43 9.84
C GLU A 91 6.28 7.67 8.87
N VAL A 92 6.53 6.36 8.68
CA VAL A 92 5.72 5.51 7.80
C VAL A 92 5.24 4.27 8.56
N VAL A 93 3.93 4.09 8.64
CA VAL A 93 3.29 2.94 9.29
C VAL A 93 2.55 2.15 8.22
N VAL A 94 2.81 0.85 8.13
CA VAL A 94 2.17 -0.06 7.18
C VAL A 94 1.37 -1.08 7.97
N CYS A 95 0.03 -0.98 7.91
CA CYS A 95 -0.87 -1.92 8.57
C CYS A 95 -1.36 -2.97 7.58
N ILE A 96 -0.92 -4.21 7.77
CA ILE A 96 -1.30 -5.34 6.90
C ILE A 96 -2.67 -5.89 7.30
N THR A 97 -2.98 -5.85 8.60
CA THR A 97 -4.14 -6.48 9.23
C THR A 97 -5.45 -6.18 8.50
N GLU A 98 -6.18 -7.23 8.12
CA GLU A 98 -7.54 -7.15 7.57
C GLU A 98 -8.58 -7.28 8.68
N GLY A 99 -9.75 -6.64 8.53
CA GLY A 99 -10.87 -6.79 9.46
C GLY A 99 -10.85 -5.83 10.65
N VAL A 100 -10.11 -4.73 10.54
CA VAL A 100 -10.12 -3.67 11.54
C VAL A 100 -11.49 -2.98 11.54
N PRO A 101 -12.15 -2.78 12.71
CA PRO A 101 -13.43 -2.09 12.74
C PRO A 101 -13.36 -0.68 12.14
N VAL A 102 -14.33 -0.35 11.28
CA VAL A 102 -14.40 0.97 10.62
C VAL A 102 -14.42 2.11 11.65
N THR A 103 -15.12 1.91 12.78
CA THR A 103 -15.18 2.89 13.87
C THR A 103 -13.82 3.18 14.49
N ASP A 104 -12.93 2.20 14.52
CA ASP A 104 -11.59 2.40 15.05
C ASP A 104 -10.69 3.08 14.02
N MET A 105 -10.83 2.73 12.73
CA MET A 105 -10.14 3.44 11.66
C MET A 105 -10.56 4.90 11.52
N LEU A 106 -11.83 5.25 11.81
CA LEU A 106 -12.27 6.65 11.89
C LEU A 106 -11.53 7.42 13.00
N LYS A 107 -11.36 6.81 14.18
CA LYS A 107 -10.58 7.42 15.29
C LYS A 107 -9.11 7.60 14.89
N VAL A 108 -8.51 6.56 14.31
CA VAL A 108 -7.13 6.61 13.79
C VAL A 108 -6.96 7.73 12.77
N LYS A 109 -7.90 7.84 11.81
CA LYS A 109 -7.82 8.88 10.77
C LYS A 109 -7.93 10.29 11.35
N ASN A 110 -8.82 10.50 12.31
CA ASN A 110 -8.93 11.77 13.02
C ASN A 110 -7.63 12.10 13.78
N TYR A 111 -7.03 11.10 14.46
CA TYR A 111 -5.79 11.28 15.19
C TYR A 111 -4.62 11.67 14.28
N LEU A 112 -4.51 11.02 13.11
CA LEU A 112 -3.49 11.28 12.09
C LEU A 112 -3.55 12.69 11.49
N ALA A 113 -4.70 13.35 11.51
CA ALA A 113 -4.89 14.65 10.84
C ALA A 113 -3.97 15.76 11.35
N SER A 114 -3.43 15.61 12.57
CA SER A 114 -2.50 16.57 13.21
C SER A 114 -1.06 16.03 13.32
N LYS A 115 -0.75 14.93 12.64
CA LYS A 115 0.50 14.19 12.77
C LYS A 115 1.23 14.12 11.43
N ASN A 116 2.54 13.95 11.49
CA ASN A 116 3.39 13.82 10.29
C ASN A 116 3.53 12.37 9.80
N THR A 117 2.90 11.42 10.48
CA THR A 117 2.96 10.00 10.14
C THR A 117 2.09 9.68 8.94
N ARG A 118 2.65 8.94 7.98
CA ARG A 118 1.91 8.34 6.88
C ARG A 118 1.48 6.92 7.24
N LEU A 119 0.18 6.65 7.23
CA LEU A 119 -0.37 5.30 7.34
C LEU A 119 -0.67 4.72 5.96
N ILE A 120 -0.22 3.50 5.67
CA ILE A 120 -0.58 2.69 4.50
C ILE A 120 -1.41 1.50 5.00
N GLY A 121 -2.55 1.23 4.34
CA GLY A 121 -3.55 0.28 4.81
C GLY A 121 -4.60 0.90 5.75
N PRO A 122 -5.32 0.10 6.57
CA PRO A 122 -5.13 -1.33 6.82
C PRO A 122 -5.56 -2.22 5.62
N ASN A 123 -5.61 -3.54 5.82
CA ASN A 123 -6.03 -4.52 4.82
C ASN A 123 -5.30 -4.34 3.48
N CYS A 124 -3.98 -4.37 3.52
CA CYS A 124 -3.15 -4.06 2.36
C CYS A 124 -1.94 -5.00 2.24
N PRO A 125 -1.39 -5.18 1.04
CA PRO A 125 -0.16 -5.95 0.87
C PRO A 125 1.08 -5.20 1.39
N GLY A 126 0.97 -3.88 1.58
CA GLY A 126 2.05 -2.99 2.02
C GLY A 126 2.69 -2.18 0.89
N ILE A 127 3.98 -1.89 1.03
CA ILE A 127 4.76 -1.07 0.09
C ILE A 127 6.10 -1.74 -0.26
N ILE A 128 6.53 -1.58 -1.51
CA ILE A 128 7.83 -2.04 -1.98
C ILE A 128 8.44 -1.03 -2.95
N THR A 129 9.68 -0.63 -2.67
CA THR A 129 10.59 0.00 -3.63
C THR A 129 11.57 -1.09 -4.07
N PRO A 130 11.43 -1.61 -5.31
CA PRO A 130 12.17 -2.79 -5.73
C PRO A 130 13.68 -2.58 -5.63
N GLY A 131 14.40 -3.59 -5.13
CA GLY A 131 15.84 -3.55 -4.92
C GLY A 131 16.30 -2.73 -3.70
N GLU A 132 15.37 -2.05 -2.99
CA GLU A 132 15.72 -1.18 -1.86
C GLU A 132 15.02 -1.56 -0.56
N CYS A 133 13.69 -1.58 -0.54
CA CYS A 133 12.93 -1.77 0.69
C CYS A 133 11.57 -2.40 0.40
N LYS A 134 11.22 -3.40 1.20
CA LYS A 134 9.95 -4.10 1.18
C LYS A 134 9.36 -4.13 2.58
N ILE A 135 8.16 -3.57 2.74
CA ILE A 135 7.39 -3.61 3.98
C ILE A 135 6.02 -4.19 3.67
N GLY A 136 5.84 -5.48 3.98
CA GLY A 136 4.58 -6.18 3.82
C GLY A 136 4.73 -7.56 3.18
N ILE A 137 3.65 -8.04 2.56
CA ILE A 137 3.44 -9.46 2.25
C ILE A 137 3.57 -9.81 0.76
N MET A 138 3.82 -8.81 -0.11
CA MET A 138 4.00 -9.04 -1.55
C MET A 138 5.18 -9.97 -1.86
N PRO A 139 5.20 -10.73 -2.95
CA PRO A 139 6.38 -11.50 -3.34
C PRO A 139 7.46 -10.57 -3.93
N GLY A 140 8.68 -10.59 -3.38
CA GLY A 140 9.75 -9.69 -3.85
C GLY A 140 10.22 -10.01 -5.27
N ALA A 141 10.30 -11.30 -5.62
CA ALA A 141 10.92 -11.79 -6.86
C ALA A 141 10.20 -11.41 -8.16
N ILE A 142 8.95 -10.95 -8.11
CA ILE A 142 8.22 -10.52 -9.31
C ILE A 142 8.50 -9.06 -9.71
N HIS A 143 9.14 -8.28 -8.82
CA HIS A 143 9.41 -6.87 -9.02
C HIS A 143 10.78 -6.67 -9.67
N THR A 144 10.87 -5.72 -10.59
CA THR A 144 12.13 -5.36 -11.26
C THR A 144 12.51 -3.92 -10.95
N PRO A 145 13.69 -3.68 -10.32
CA PRO A 145 14.17 -2.33 -10.02
C PRO A 145 14.59 -1.57 -11.26
N GLY A 146 14.77 -0.25 -11.10
CA GLY A 146 15.23 0.64 -12.18
C GLY A 146 14.18 0.95 -13.24
N GLY A 147 12.94 0.46 -13.06
CA GLY A 147 11.83 0.77 -13.94
C GLY A 147 11.14 2.09 -13.61
N PRO A 148 10.48 2.75 -14.58
CA PRO A 148 9.95 4.10 -14.39
C PRO A 148 8.49 4.10 -13.90
N VAL A 149 7.89 2.94 -13.63
CA VAL A 149 6.44 2.83 -13.38
C VAL A 149 6.12 2.79 -11.88
N GLY A 150 5.38 3.78 -11.40
CA GLY A 150 4.75 3.75 -10.08
C GLY A 150 3.46 2.93 -10.11
N VAL A 151 3.15 2.18 -9.05
CA VAL A 151 1.91 1.39 -8.97
C VAL A 151 1.17 1.73 -7.68
N VAL A 152 -0.12 2.06 -7.78
CA VAL A 152 -1.02 2.22 -6.62
C VAL A 152 -2.26 1.35 -6.80
N SER A 153 -2.64 0.61 -5.74
CA SER A 153 -3.72 -0.37 -5.84
C SER A 153 -4.47 -0.56 -4.52
N ARG A 154 -5.79 -0.79 -4.61
CA ARG A 154 -6.60 -1.25 -3.47
C ARG A 154 -6.45 -2.74 -3.17
N SER A 155 -6.05 -3.55 -4.15
CA SER A 155 -6.05 -5.01 -4.07
C SER A 155 -4.65 -5.61 -4.03
N GLY A 156 -4.42 -6.61 -3.19
CA GLY A 156 -3.14 -7.31 -3.08
C GLY A 156 -2.74 -8.05 -4.36
N THR A 157 -3.43 -9.15 -4.65
CA THR A 157 -3.05 -10.07 -5.74
C THR A 157 -3.18 -9.45 -7.14
N LEU A 158 -4.14 -8.54 -7.35
CA LEU A 158 -4.22 -7.79 -8.60
C LEU A 158 -2.99 -6.91 -8.82
N THR A 159 -2.41 -6.35 -7.75
CA THR A 159 -1.13 -5.63 -7.86
C THR A 159 -0.02 -6.55 -8.35
N TYR A 160 0.00 -7.80 -7.90
CA TYR A 160 1.06 -8.75 -8.28
C TYR A 160 0.96 -9.11 -9.76
N GLU A 161 -0.25 -9.23 -10.30
CA GLU A 161 -0.47 -9.43 -11.73
C GLU A 161 0.04 -8.24 -12.56
N VAL A 162 -0.30 -7.02 -12.13
CA VAL A 162 0.19 -5.79 -12.78
C VAL A 162 1.71 -5.72 -12.76
N VAL A 163 2.33 -5.93 -11.59
CA VAL A 163 3.79 -5.92 -11.43
C VAL A 163 4.43 -6.98 -12.31
N HIS A 164 3.88 -8.20 -12.33
CA HIS A 164 4.40 -9.29 -13.15
C HIS A 164 4.39 -8.91 -14.63
N GLN A 165 3.27 -8.39 -15.13
CA GLN A 165 3.16 -7.98 -16.53
C GLN A 165 4.11 -6.83 -16.89
N LEU A 166 4.22 -5.79 -16.03
CA LEU A 166 5.17 -4.69 -16.22
C LEU A 166 6.62 -5.19 -16.28
N THR A 167 6.97 -6.14 -15.42
CA THR A 167 8.28 -6.80 -15.43
C THR A 167 8.50 -7.57 -16.73
N GLN A 168 7.52 -8.38 -17.18
CA GLN A 168 7.65 -9.19 -18.40
C GLN A 168 7.85 -8.36 -19.67
N VAL A 169 7.25 -7.17 -19.74
CA VAL A 169 7.38 -6.29 -20.91
C VAL A 169 8.62 -5.39 -20.87
N GLY A 170 9.41 -5.48 -19.79
CA GLY A 170 10.68 -4.77 -19.61
C GLY A 170 10.55 -3.36 -19.04
N LEU A 171 9.41 -2.99 -18.46
CA LEU A 171 9.22 -1.67 -17.85
C LEU A 171 9.76 -1.62 -16.41
N GLY A 172 9.48 -2.64 -15.58
CA GLY A 172 9.86 -2.62 -14.16
C GLY A 172 9.05 -1.60 -13.33
N GLN A 173 9.47 -1.33 -12.08
CA GLN A 173 8.73 -0.43 -11.18
C GLN A 173 9.64 0.49 -10.34
N THR A 174 9.16 1.70 -10.03
CA THR A 174 9.79 2.60 -9.05
C THR A 174 9.40 2.24 -7.63
N THR A 175 8.09 2.27 -7.33
CA THR A 175 7.52 1.90 -6.04
C THR A 175 6.09 1.42 -6.25
N CYS A 176 5.72 0.34 -5.57
CA CYS A 176 4.36 -0.20 -5.59
C CYS A 176 3.74 -0.04 -4.20
N VAL A 177 2.56 0.57 -4.14
CA VAL A 177 1.83 0.88 -2.91
C VAL A 177 0.45 0.22 -2.95
N GLY A 178 0.24 -0.78 -2.09
CA GLY A 178 -1.09 -1.27 -1.77
C GLY A 178 -1.74 -0.37 -0.72
N ILE A 179 -2.73 0.43 -1.09
CA ILE A 179 -3.41 1.36 -0.19
C ILE A 179 -4.50 0.68 0.67
N GLY A 180 -4.87 -0.54 0.30
CA GLY A 180 -5.79 -1.41 1.03
C GLY A 180 -7.24 -1.37 0.56
N GLY A 181 -7.97 -2.44 0.89
CA GLY A 181 -9.36 -2.67 0.46
C GLY A 181 -10.43 -2.17 1.45
N ASP A 182 -10.02 -1.64 2.60
CA ASP A 182 -10.94 -1.15 3.63
C ASP A 182 -11.52 0.24 3.27
N PRO A 183 -12.76 0.54 3.69
CA PRO A 183 -13.44 1.79 3.32
C PRO A 183 -12.82 3.05 3.96
N VAL A 184 -12.03 2.90 5.03
CA VAL A 184 -11.30 3.98 5.68
C VAL A 184 -9.85 3.58 5.78
N ASN A 185 -9.01 4.15 4.93
CA ASN A 185 -7.57 3.89 4.88
C ASN A 185 -6.73 5.14 5.20
N GLY A 186 -5.45 4.91 5.48
CA GLY A 186 -4.50 5.96 5.81
C GLY A 186 -4.08 6.82 4.61
N THR A 187 -3.58 6.17 3.55
CA THR A 187 -3.06 6.81 2.33
C THR A 187 -3.95 6.41 1.16
N GLY A 188 -4.50 7.38 0.44
CA GLY A 188 -5.38 7.13 -0.71
C GLY A 188 -4.68 7.28 -2.07
N PHE A 189 -5.45 7.13 -3.16
CA PHE A 189 -4.94 7.31 -4.53
C PHE A 189 -4.29 8.68 -4.74
N ILE A 190 -4.96 9.77 -4.34
CA ILE A 190 -4.46 11.14 -4.55
C ILE A 190 -3.13 11.36 -3.82
N ASP A 191 -2.94 10.78 -2.64
CA ASP A 191 -1.68 10.88 -1.90
C ASP A 191 -0.52 10.22 -2.66
N CYS A 192 -0.74 9.01 -3.17
CA CYS A 192 0.24 8.29 -4.00
C CYS A 192 0.50 9.03 -5.31
N LEU A 193 -0.56 9.49 -6.00
CA LEU A 193 -0.45 10.22 -7.27
C LEU A 193 0.34 11.51 -7.11
N LYS A 194 0.12 12.28 -6.04
CA LYS A 194 0.94 13.47 -5.72
C LYS A 194 2.41 13.10 -5.54
N ALA A 195 2.70 12.04 -4.79
CA ALA A 195 4.06 11.60 -4.54
C ALA A 195 4.74 11.12 -5.83
N PHE A 196 4.06 10.29 -6.64
CA PHE A 196 4.56 9.84 -7.93
C PHE A 196 4.75 10.99 -8.91
N ASN A 197 3.83 11.96 -8.96
CA ASN A 197 3.96 13.12 -9.84
C ASN A 197 5.20 13.97 -9.49
N ALA A 198 5.57 14.03 -8.21
CA ALA A 198 6.74 14.75 -7.72
C ALA A 198 8.05 13.95 -7.84
N ASP A 199 7.99 12.61 -7.84
CA ASP A 199 9.18 11.74 -7.90
C ASP A 199 9.77 11.69 -9.33
N PRO A 200 10.95 12.26 -9.59
CA PRO A 200 11.54 12.28 -10.92
C PRO A 200 11.95 10.89 -11.45
N ALA A 201 12.08 9.87 -10.60
CA ALA A 201 12.34 8.50 -11.07
C ALA A 201 11.08 7.84 -11.66
N THR A 202 9.89 8.29 -11.26
CA THR A 202 8.63 7.79 -11.80
C THR A 202 8.28 8.59 -13.06
N GLU A 203 8.12 7.93 -14.20
CA GLU A 203 7.71 8.58 -15.46
C GLU A 203 6.27 8.25 -15.84
N ALA A 204 5.70 7.18 -15.28
CA ALA A 204 4.32 6.77 -15.53
C ALA A 204 3.72 6.08 -14.30
N VAL A 205 2.38 6.01 -14.22
CA VAL A 205 1.68 5.38 -13.09
C VAL A 205 0.63 4.38 -13.56
N VAL A 206 0.54 3.24 -12.88
CA VAL A 206 -0.61 2.34 -12.96
C VAL A 206 -1.47 2.49 -11.71
N MET A 207 -2.77 2.73 -11.92
CA MET A 207 -3.77 2.89 -10.87
C MET A 207 -4.79 1.75 -10.94
N VAL A 208 -4.86 0.93 -9.90
CA VAL A 208 -5.74 -0.24 -9.82
C VAL A 208 -6.81 -0.03 -8.76
N GLY A 209 -8.04 0.14 -9.21
CA GLY A 209 -9.22 0.29 -8.37
C GLY A 209 -10.15 -0.92 -8.42
N GLU A 210 -11.23 -0.80 -7.68
CA GLU A 210 -12.31 -1.79 -7.61
C GLU A 210 -13.64 -1.08 -7.33
N ILE A 211 -14.72 -1.85 -7.22
CA ILE A 211 -16.02 -1.31 -6.82
C ILE A 211 -16.02 -0.68 -5.42
N GLY A 212 -17.02 0.16 -5.18
CA GLY A 212 -17.27 0.80 -3.88
C GLY A 212 -16.53 2.13 -3.70
N GLY A 213 -17.18 3.04 -2.97
CA GLY A 213 -16.72 4.42 -2.79
C GLY A 213 -16.64 5.22 -4.10
N ASN A 214 -16.01 6.39 -4.04
CA ASN A 214 -15.80 7.31 -5.16
C ASN A 214 -14.33 7.72 -5.34
N ALA A 215 -13.40 7.02 -4.69
CA ALA A 215 -11.99 7.40 -4.62
C ALA A 215 -11.31 7.40 -6.00
N GLU A 216 -11.71 6.50 -6.88
CA GLU A 216 -11.20 6.41 -8.25
C GLU A 216 -11.68 7.58 -9.12
N GLU A 217 -12.94 8.00 -8.95
CA GLU A 217 -13.52 9.17 -9.63
C GLU A 217 -12.84 10.46 -9.16
N GLU A 218 -12.66 10.64 -7.85
CA GLU A 218 -11.94 11.78 -7.27
C GLU A 218 -10.47 11.83 -7.74
N ALA A 219 -9.80 10.67 -7.76
CA ALA A 219 -8.44 10.56 -8.26
C ALA A 219 -8.36 10.89 -9.75
N SER A 220 -9.34 10.47 -10.55
CA SER A 220 -9.42 10.79 -11.99
C SER A 220 -9.55 12.30 -12.20
N ALA A 221 -10.44 12.96 -11.46
CA ALA A 221 -10.59 14.41 -11.50
C ALA A 221 -9.30 15.14 -11.09
N TRP A 222 -8.61 14.63 -10.07
CA TRP A 222 -7.31 15.17 -9.66
C TRP A 222 -6.24 14.97 -10.74
N ILE A 223 -6.20 13.80 -11.40
CA ILE A 223 -5.26 13.50 -12.49
C ILE A 223 -5.43 14.50 -13.61
N LYS A 224 -6.66 14.71 -14.09
CA LYS A 224 -6.98 15.66 -15.16
C LYS A 224 -6.46 17.08 -14.86
N ALA A 225 -6.55 17.51 -13.60
CA ALA A 225 -6.18 18.85 -13.19
C ALA A 225 -4.69 19.02 -12.83
N ASN A 226 -3.98 17.95 -12.46
CA ASN A 226 -2.66 18.08 -11.78
C ASN A 226 -1.57 17.13 -12.28
N MET A 227 -1.92 15.97 -12.84
CA MET A 227 -0.94 14.95 -13.19
C MET A 227 -0.19 15.36 -14.47
N LYS A 228 1.13 15.25 -14.45
CA LYS A 228 1.99 15.55 -15.62
C LYS A 228 2.45 14.29 -16.35
N LYS A 229 2.25 13.13 -15.71
CA LYS A 229 2.74 11.82 -16.14
C LYS A 229 1.55 10.97 -16.61
N PRO A 230 1.72 10.14 -17.65
CA PRO A 230 0.65 9.28 -18.11
C PRO A 230 0.22 8.29 -17.02
N VAL A 231 -1.09 8.01 -16.99
CA VAL A 231 -1.69 7.07 -16.04
C VAL A 231 -2.51 6.03 -16.79
N VAL A 232 -2.22 4.75 -16.53
CA VAL A 232 -3.05 3.61 -16.96
C VAL A 232 -3.92 3.16 -15.78
N GLY A 233 -5.22 3.06 -16.00
CA GLY A 233 -6.21 2.64 -15.01
C GLY A 233 -6.73 1.22 -15.27
N PHE A 234 -7.02 0.48 -14.20
CA PHE A 234 -7.81 -0.75 -14.25
C PHE A 234 -8.82 -0.76 -13.09
N ILE A 235 -10.07 -1.17 -13.37
CA ILE A 235 -11.13 -1.29 -12.35
C ILE A 235 -11.65 -2.72 -12.32
N ALA A 236 -11.48 -3.39 -11.18
CA ALA A 236 -12.08 -4.70 -10.94
C ALA A 236 -13.58 -4.61 -10.59
N GLY A 237 -14.32 -5.69 -10.85
CA GLY A 237 -15.70 -5.86 -10.39
C GLY A 237 -16.79 -5.42 -11.38
N LEU A 238 -16.50 -5.37 -12.68
CA LEU A 238 -17.50 -5.15 -13.74
C LEU A 238 -18.72 -6.07 -13.65
N THR A 239 -18.52 -7.32 -13.22
CA THR A 239 -19.55 -8.36 -13.10
C THR A 239 -20.08 -8.51 -11.67
N ALA A 240 -19.72 -7.61 -10.75
CA ALA A 240 -20.15 -7.71 -9.36
C ALA A 240 -21.65 -7.43 -9.21
N PRO A 241 -22.40 -8.28 -8.47
CA PRO A 241 -23.81 -8.02 -8.23
C PRO A 241 -24.01 -6.83 -7.27
N PRO A 242 -25.05 -6.00 -7.47
CA PRO A 242 -25.37 -4.89 -6.57
C PRO A 242 -25.62 -5.34 -5.11
N GLY A 243 -25.25 -4.50 -4.14
CA GLY A 243 -25.54 -4.74 -2.71
C GLY A 243 -24.78 -5.90 -2.06
N ARG A 244 -23.85 -6.54 -2.77
CA ARG A 244 -23.03 -7.64 -2.24
C ARG A 244 -21.61 -7.18 -1.96
N ARG A 245 -21.10 -7.53 -0.77
CA ARG A 245 -19.68 -7.38 -0.44
C ARG A 245 -18.85 -8.42 -1.18
N MET A 246 -17.82 -7.99 -1.91
CA MET A 246 -16.92 -8.84 -2.69
C MET A 246 -15.56 -9.04 -2.00
N GLY A 247 -15.53 -9.85 -0.94
CA GLY A 247 -14.30 -10.08 -0.16
C GLY A 247 -13.96 -8.87 0.72
N HIS A 248 -13.26 -7.88 0.15
CA HIS A 248 -12.85 -6.67 0.86
C HIS A 248 -14.05 -5.92 1.47
N ALA A 249 -13.84 -5.32 2.64
CA ALA A 249 -14.86 -4.56 3.35
C ALA A 249 -15.38 -3.35 2.54
N GLY A 250 -14.52 -2.69 1.76
CA GLY A 250 -14.88 -1.56 0.91
C GLY A 250 -15.46 -1.93 -0.46
N ALA A 251 -15.42 -3.21 -0.86
CA ALA A 251 -15.86 -3.66 -2.19
C ALA A 251 -17.37 -3.95 -2.22
N ILE A 252 -18.19 -2.90 -2.11
CA ILE A 252 -19.65 -2.99 -2.18
C ILE A 252 -20.24 -1.83 -3.00
N VAL A 253 -21.15 -2.17 -3.91
CA VAL A 253 -21.95 -1.18 -4.66
C VAL A 253 -23.19 -0.84 -3.85
N SER A 254 -23.36 0.44 -3.52
CA SER A 254 -24.46 0.93 -2.66
C SER A 254 -25.22 2.05 -3.37
N GLY A 255 -26.55 1.95 -3.42
CA GLY A 255 -27.41 3.02 -3.97
C GLY A 255 -27.13 3.41 -5.42
N GLY A 256 -26.60 2.49 -6.24
CA GLY A 256 -26.21 2.76 -7.64
C GLY A 256 -24.89 3.52 -7.81
N GLN A 257 -24.19 3.86 -6.71
CA GLN A 257 -22.90 4.54 -6.70
C GLN A 257 -21.76 3.55 -6.44
N GLY A 258 -20.56 3.89 -6.90
CA GLY A 258 -19.36 3.05 -6.78
C GLY A 258 -19.34 1.85 -7.72
N THR A 259 -20.05 1.92 -8.85
CA THR A 259 -20.01 0.87 -9.88
C THR A 259 -18.69 0.92 -10.66
N ALA A 260 -18.23 -0.24 -11.13
CA ALA A 260 -17.04 -0.29 -11.97
C ALA A 260 -17.20 0.51 -13.27
N ALA A 261 -18.40 0.47 -13.87
CA ALA A 261 -18.70 1.21 -15.10
C ALA A 261 -18.56 2.73 -14.92
N ALA A 262 -19.12 3.29 -13.83
CA ALA A 262 -19.01 4.72 -13.54
C ALA A 262 -17.54 5.15 -13.32
N LYS A 263 -16.75 4.31 -12.64
CA LYS A 263 -15.31 4.55 -12.43
C LYS A 263 -14.53 4.54 -13.74
N ILE A 264 -14.79 3.57 -14.62
CA ILE A 264 -14.17 3.47 -15.94
C ILE A 264 -14.50 4.70 -16.79
N GLU A 265 -15.77 5.12 -16.80
CA GLU A 265 -16.21 6.32 -17.51
C GLU A 265 -15.50 7.57 -16.99
N ALA A 266 -15.42 7.74 -15.67
CA ALA A 266 -14.71 8.87 -15.05
C ALA A 266 -13.21 8.87 -15.42
N MET A 267 -12.56 7.71 -15.41
CA MET A 267 -11.15 7.57 -15.81
C MET A 267 -10.95 8.00 -17.28
N GLN A 268 -11.80 7.52 -18.19
CA GLN A 268 -11.72 7.87 -19.63
C GLN A 268 -11.96 9.37 -19.87
N GLN A 269 -12.98 9.96 -19.23
CA GLN A 269 -13.29 11.40 -19.33
C GLN A 269 -12.19 12.31 -18.75
N CYS A 270 -11.35 11.75 -17.88
CA CYS A 270 -10.20 12.42 -17.28
C CYS A 270 -8.87 12.16 -18.00
N GLY A 271 -8.89 11.45 -19.13
CA GLY A 271 -7.71 11.23 -19.96
C GLY A 271 -6.80 10.08 -19.50
N LEU A 272 -7.29 9.20 -18.62
CA LEU A 272 -6.57 7.96 -18.29
C LEU A 272 -6.76 6.94 -19.42
N TYR A 273 -5.72 6.15 -19.66
CA TYR A 273 -5.81 4.96 -20.50
C TYR A 273 -6.41 3.84 -19.67
N VAL A 274 -7.60 3.34 -20.02
CA VAL A 274 -8.28 2.31 -19.21
C VAL A 274 -8.11 0.95 -19.84
N CYS A 275 -7.49 0.04 -19.08
CA CYS A 275 -7.39 -1.37 -19.43
C CYS A 275 -8.70 -2.08 -19.09
N GLN A 276 -9.34 -2.72 -20.09
CA GLN A 276 -10.58 -3.49 -19.87
C GLN A 276 -10.32 -4.95 -19.53
N ASP A 277 -9.25 -5.53 -20.10
CA ASP A 277 -8.82 -6.90 -19.84
C ASP A 277 -7.47 -6.90 -19.13
N LEU A 278 -7.45 -7.32 -17.88
CA LEU A 278 -6.25 -7.34 -17.03
C LEU A 278 -5.08 -8.06 -17.70
N GLY A 279 -5.33 -9.13 -18.48
CA GLY A 279 -4.28 -9.90 -19.17
C GLY A 279 -3.52 -9.12 -20.25
N SER A 280 -4.02 -7.93 -20.62
CA SER A 280 -3.41 -7.05 -21.61
C SER A 280 -2.68 -5.84 -21.01
N LEU A 281 -2.73 -5.66 -19.68
CA LEU A 281 -2.29 -4.43 -19.02
C LEU A 281 -0.83 -4.08 -19.28
N GLY A 282 0.08 -5.06 -19.20
CA GLY A 282 1.50 -4.82 -19.47
C GLY A 282 1.76 -4.36 -20.90
N ARG A 283 1.07 -4.95 -21.88
CA ARG A 283 1.17 -4.53 -23.29
C ARG A 283 0.66 -3.12 -23.48
N LEU A 284 -0.50 -2.80 -22.91
CA LEU A 284 -1.05 -1.43 -22.94
C LEU A 284 -0.08 -0.43 -22.30
N CYS A 285 0.49 -0.76 -21.14
CA CYS A 285 1.48 0.11 -20.49
C CYS A 285 2.70 0.34 -21.37
N LYS A 286 3.22 -0.70 -22.03
CA LYS A 286 4.34 -0.56 -22.97
C LYS A 286 3.98 0.35 -24.14
N GLU A 287 2.80 0.20 -24.72
CA GLU A 287 2.34 1.05 -25.82
C GLU A 287 2.13 2.52 -25.42
N VAL A 288 1.66 2.77 -24.20
CA VAL A 288 1.34 4.11 -23.70
C VAL A 288 2.58 4.84 -23.16
N PHE A 289 3.54 4.12 -22.58
CA PHE A 289 4.71 4.70 -21.91
C PHE A 289 5.99 4.73 -22.76
N SER A 290 5.98 4.10 -23.94
CA SER A 290 7.09 4.16 -24.92
C SER A 290 6.87 5.28 -25.92
#